data_AF-A0A1H3HDD1-F1
#
_entry.id   AF-A0A1H3HDD1-F1
#
_cell.length_a   1.000
_cell.length_b   1.000
_cell.length_c   1.000
_cell.angle_alpha   90.00
_cell.angle_beta   90.00
_cell.angle_gamma   90.00
#
_symmetry.space_group_name_H-M   'P 1'
#
loop_
_entity.id
_entity.type
_entity.pdbx_description
1 polymer ?
#
loop_
_entity_poly.entity_id
_entity_poly.type
_entity_poly.pdbx_seq_one_letter_code
_entity_poly.pdbx_strand_id
1 'polypeptide(L)'
;MKKNYFYLIGFIIIMIVNYFIKKYSNHDYSENLNQINLYDIIENGLRPIGIFLLINFFSRKGMKIQTFAIFILVIMIIESMFRYFNDKSIIEYNYTIGMIIGLILVYFIDMIKNKIIDKPQLTNN
;
A
#
# COMPACT_ATOMS: atom_id res chain seq x y z
N MET A 1 -11.45 22.43 -0.20
CA MET A 1 -11.74 21.05 0.25
C MET A 1 -12.00 20.03 -0.87
N LYS A 2 -11.80 20.33 -2.16
CA LYS A 2 -12.03 19.35 -3.25
C LYS A 2 -10.96 18.23 -3.36
N LYS A 3 -9.78 18.39 -2.75
CA LYS A 3 -8.61 17.52 -2.97
C LYS A 3 -8.63 16.17 -2.24
N ASN A 4 -9.49 15.97 -1.24
CA ASN A 4 -9.44 14.76 -0.40
C ASN A 4 -10.36 13.64 -0.91
N TYR A 5 -11.39 13.94 -1.71
CA TYR A 5 -12.32 12.91 -2.19
C TYR A 5 -11.67 11.87 -3.12
N PHE A 6 -10.63 12.24 -3.87
CA PHE A 6 -9.85 11.28 -4.66
C PHE A 6 -9.24 10.18 -3.77
N TYR A 7 -8.62 10.59 -2.65
CA TYR A 7 -8.02 9.65 -1.71
C TYR A 7 -9.07 8.77 -1.02
N LEU A 8 -10.25 9.33 -0.69
CA LEU A 8 -11.36 8.57 -0.12
C LEU A 8 -11.91 7.51 -1.09
N ILE A 9 -12.18 7.91 -2.33
CA ILE A 9 -12.69 7.00 -3.37
C ILE A 9 -11.67 5.90 -3.64
N GLY A 10 -10.39 6.26 -3.78
CA GLY A 10 -9.31 5.29 -3.91
C GLY A 10 -9.27 4.32 -2.74
N PHE A 11 -9.43 4.82 -1.51
CA PHE A 11 -9.40 3.97 -0.31
C PHE A 11 -10.55 2.97 -0.29
N ILE A 12 -11.77 3.41 -0.63
CA ILE A 12 -12.94 2.53 -0.74
C ILE A 12 -12.72 1.44 -1.80
N ILE A 13 -12.16 1.80 -2.96
CA ILE A 13 -11.83 0.83 -4.01
C ILE A 13 -10.84 -0.22 -3.48
N ILE A 14 -9.78 0.20 -2.79
CA ILE A 14 -8.78 -0.71 -2.21
C ILE A 14 -9.41 -1.64 -1.18
N MET A 15 -10.33 -1.15 -0.34
CA MET A 15 -11.05 -1.98 0.63
C MET A 15 -11.92 -3.05 -0.06
N ILE A 16 -12.60 -2.69 -1.15
CA ILE A 16 -13.40 -3.63 -1.95
C ILE A 16 -12.50 -4.68 -2.59
N VAL A 17 -11.40 -4.28 -3.22
CA VAL A 17 -10.42 -5.19 -3.85
C VAL A 17 -9.84 -6.14 -2.80
N ASN A 18 -9.46 -5.62 -1.63
CA ASN A 18 -8.96 -6.43 -0.51
C ASN A 18 -9.98 -7.47 -0.03
N TYR A 19 -11.26 -7.08 0.07
CA TYR A 19 -12.34 -8.00 0.43
C TYR A 19 -12.46 -9.16 -0.57
N PHE A 20 -12.40 -8.87 -1.88
CA PHE A 20 -12.43 -9.91 -2.90
C PHE A 20 -11.21 -10.82 -2.82
N ILE A 21 -9.99 -10.28 -2.68
CA ILE A 21 -8.77 -11.09 -2.57
C ILE A 21 -8.83 -12.03 -1.38
N LYS A 22 -9.27 -11.55 -0.20
CA LYS A 22 -9.43 -12.42 0.98
C LYS A 22 -10.39 -13.58 0.76
N LYS A 23 -11.46 -13.36 -0.02
CA LYS A 23 -12.39 -14.42 -0.40
C LYS A 23 -11.71 -15.53 -1.23
N TYR A 24 -10.72 -15.17 -2.04
CA TYR A 24 -9.96 -16.11 -2.87
C TYR A 24 -8.70 -16.67 -2.19
N SER A 25 -8.15 -15.99 -1.18
CA SER A 25 -6.97 -16.41 -0.40
C SER A 25 -7.27 -17.61 0.54
N ASN A 26 -8.54 -17.86 0.88
CA ASN A 26 -8.98 -19.01 1.70
C ASN A 26 -8.82 -20.40 1.05
N HIS A 27 -7.93 -20.58 0.06
CA HIS A 27 -7.54 -21.92 -0.39
C HIS A 27 -6.38 -22.41 0.49
N ASP A 28 -6.60 -23.53 1.17
CA ASP A 28 -5.64 -24.21 2.04
C ASP A 28 -4.31 -24.48 1.29
N TYR A 29 -3.31 -23.63 1.49
CA TYR A 29 -1.91 -23.87 1.14
C TYR A 29 -1.08 -24.10 2.40
N SER A 30 -1.66 -24.79 3.38
CA SER A 30 -1.19 -24.90 4.77
C SER A 30 0.15 -25.61 4.99
N GLU A 31 0.90 -25.98 3.93
CA GLU A 31 2.13 -26.77 4.08
C GLU A 31 3.43 -26.18 3.50
N ASN A 32 3.46 -24.99 2.87
CA ASN A 32 4.73 -24.46 2.33
C ASN A 32 4.96 -22.96 2.58
N LEU A 33 5.50 -22.64 3.77
CA LEU A 33 6.23 -21.39 4.01
C LEU A 33 7.38 -21.31 2.99
N ASN A 34 7.29 -20.36 2.03
CA ASN A 34 8.20 -20.06 0.91
C ASN A 34 7.72 -20.40 -0.51
N GLN A 35 6.47 -20.84 -0.69
CA GLN A 35 5.87 -20.77 -2.03
C GLN A 35 5.44 -19.34 -2.34
N ILE A 36 5.73 -18.89 -3.56
CA ILE A 36 5.25 -17.61 -4.08
C ILE A 36 3.72 -17.70 -4.16
N ASN A 37 3.03 -17.00 -3.25
CA ASN A 37 1.58 -16.89 -3.28
C ASN A 37 1.19 -15.51 -3.80
N LEU A 38 0.67 -15.47 -5.02
CA LEU A 38 0.28 -14.24 -5.68
C LEU A 38 -0.81 -13.49 -4.89
N TYR A 39 -1.78 -14.20 -4.31
CA TYR A 39 -2.85 -13.56 -3.55
C TYR A 39 -2.33 -12.90 -2.27
N ASP A 40 -1.43 -13.57 -1.55
CA ASP A 40 -0.79 -13.00 -0.35
C ASP A 40 0.09 -11.80 -0.69
N ILE A 41 0.82 -11.86 -1.82
CA ILE A 41 1.62 -10.73 -2.32
C ILE A 41 0.71 -9.54 -2.61
N ILE A 42 -0.40 -9.75 -3.32
CA ILE A 42 -1.33 -8.67 -3.65
C ILE A 42 -1.97 -8.12 -2.37
N GLU A 43 -2.45 -8.96 -1.45
CA GLU A 43 -3.02 -8.53 -0.17
C GLU A 43 -2.03 -7.66 0.62
N ASN A 44 -0.78 -8.12 0.74
CA ASN A 44 0.27 -7.35 1.43
C ASN A 44 0.61 -6.04 0.70
N GLY A 45 0.57 -6.03 -0.64
CA GLY A 45 0.77 -4.82 -1.44
C GLY A 45 -0.36 -3.80 -1.36
N LEU A 46 -1.59 -4.21 -1.03
CA LEU A 46 -2.68 -3.27 -0.78
C LEU A 46 -2.49 -2.47 0.51
N ARG A 47 -1.72 -2.98 1.49
CA ARG A 47 -1.50 -2.30 2.78
C ARG A 47 -0.87 -0.91 2.64
N PRO A 48 0.33 -0.73 2.03
CA PRO A 48 0.91 0.60 1.88
C PRO A 48 0.03 1.52 1.02
N ILE A 49 -0.71 0.98 0.05
CA ILE A 49 -1.67 1.77 -0.74
C ILE A 49 -2.78 2.32 0.16
N GLY A 50 -3.43 1.46 0.94
CA GLY A 50 -4.48 1.86 1.87
C GLY A 50 -4.00 2.89 2.89
N ILE A 51 -2.82 2.68 3.49
CA ILE A 51 -2.23 3.60 4.46
C ILE A 51 -1.94 4.97 3.80
N PHE A 52 -1.34 4.99 2.61
CA PHE A 52 -1.08 6.25 1.89
C PHE A 52 -2.35 7.04 1.62
N LEU A 53 -3.39 6.37 1.14
CA LEU A 53 -4.67 6.99 0.82
C LEU A 53 -5.34 7.55 2.08
N LEU A 54 -5.35 6.79 3.18
CA LEU A 54 -5.89 7.26 4.47
C LEU A 54 -5.15 8.48 5.01
N ILE A 55 -3.82 8.43 5.05
CA ILE A 55 -3.00 9.53 5.55
C ILE A 55 -3.28 10.80 4.74
N ASN A 56 -3.29 10.69 3.40
CA ASN A 56 -3.54 11.85 2.55
C ASN A 56 -4.99 12.32 2.58
N PHE A 57 -5.96 11.43 2.87
CA PHE A 57 -7.36 11.82 3.07
C PHE A 57 -7.55 12.68 4.32
N PHE A 58 -6.91 12.33 5.44
CA PHE A 58 -7.01 13.07 6.69
C PHE A 58 -6.02 14.24 6.80
N SER A 59 -4.93 14.22 6.02
CA SER A 59 -3.95 15.28 6.06
C SER A 59 -4.46 16.57 5.39
N ARG A 60 -4.10 17.71 5.99
CA ARG A 60 -4.31 19.04 5.39
C ARG A 60 -3.35 19.32 4.23
N LYS A 61 -2.19 18.65 4.21
CA LYS A 61 -1.14 18.78 3.18
C LYS A 61 -0.72 17.40 2.70
N GLY A 62 -0.73 17.18 1.39
CA GLY A 62 -0.32 15.91 0.81
C GLY A 62 1.07 15.50 1.30
N MET A 63 1.21 14.25 1.73
CA MET A 63 2.45 13.69 2.20
C MET A 63 3.34 13.34 1.00
N LYS A 64 4.61 13.73 1.05
CA LYS A 64 5.57 13.42 -0.02
C LYS A 64 5.82 11.91 -0.06
N ILE A 65 5.84 11.35 -1.27
CA ILE A 65 6.07 9.92 -1.49
C ILE A 65 7.39 9.42 -0.87
N GLN A 66 8.46 10.22 -0.90
CA GLN A 66 9.75 9.89 -0.31
C GLN A 66 9.63 9.70 1.21
N THR A 67 8.95 10.64 1.89
CA THR A 67 8.69 10.55 3.33
C THR A 67 7.81 9.34 3.65
N PHE A 68 6.84 9.03 2.78
CA PHE A 68 6.00 7.83 2.92
C PHE A 68 6.79 6.53 2.78
N ALA A 69 7.64 6.43 1.77
CA ALA A 69 8.46 5.25 1.54
C ALA A 69 9.40 4.98 2.72
N ILE A 70 10.04 6.02 3.27
CA ILE A 70 10.88 5.90 4.46
C ILE A 70 10.06 5.41 5.66
N PHE A 71 8.88 5.97 5.87
CA PHE A 71 7.99 5.58 6.96
C PHE A 71 7.58 4.09 6.87
N ILE A 72 7.17 3.62 5.69
CA ILE A 72 6.82 2.22 5.48
C ILE A 72 8.04 1.31 5.64
N LEU A 73 9.22 1.71 5.15
CA LEU A 73 10.44 0.93 5.33
C LEU A 73 10.77 0.74 6.81
N VAL A 74 10.65 1.80 7.62
CA VAL A 74 10.84 1.72 9.08
C VAL A 74 9.84 0.74 9.71
N ILE A 75 8.57 0.77 9.30
CA ILE A 75 7.57 -0.21 9.76
C ILE A 75 7.99 -1.63 9.41
N MET A 76 8.42 -1.89 8.17
CA MET A 76 8.85 -3.22 7.73
C MET A 76 10.05 -3.74 8.53
N ILE A 77 11.02 -2.87 8.85
CA ILE A 77 12.18 -3.22 9.69
C ILE A 77 11.71 -3.58 11.10
N ILE A 78 10.88 -2.74 11.71
CA ILE A 78 10.35 -2.96 13.06
C ILE A 78 9.54 -4.27 13.12
N GLU A 79 8.67 -4.52 12.15
CA GLU A 79 7.89 -5.77 12.09
C GLU A 79 8.80 -6.99 11.92
N SER A 80 9.87 -6.87 11.12
CA SER A 80 10.87 -7.94 10.96
C SER A 80 11.62 -8.22 12.26
N MET A 81 11.99 -7.17 13.01
CA MET A 81 12.61 -7.32 14.33
C MET A 81 11.66 -8.01 15.31
N PHE A 82 10.39 -7.58 15.39
CA PHE A 82 9.40 -8.21 16.26
C PHE A 82 9.14 -9.69 15.91
N ARG A 83 9.16 -10.05 14.62
CA ARG A 83 9.06 -11.46 14.21
C ARG A 83 10.26 -12.27 14.67
N TYR A 84 11.46 -11.73 14.49
CA TYR A 84 12.69 -12.36 14.95
C TYR A 84 12.68 -12.65 16.45
N PHE A 85 12.26 -11.68 17.27
CA PHE A 85 12.16 -11.86 18.74
C PHE A 85 11.01 -12.77 19.20
N ASN A 86 10.06 -13.12 18.31
CA ASN A 86 8.94 -14.01 18.60
C ASN A 86 9.13 -15.41 18.00
N ASP A 87 10.38 -15.84 17.78
CA ASP A 87 10.75 -17.14 17.19
C ASP A 87 10.17 -17.42 15.80
N LYS A 88 9.66 -16.39 15.12
CA LYS A 88 9.25 -16.42 13.71
C LYS A 88 10.40 -15.92 12.85
N SER A 89 11.53 -16.64 12.88
CA SER A 89 12.80 -16.24 12.28
C SER A 89 12.79 -16.22 10.74
N ILE A 90 11.82 -16.88 10.11
CA ILE A 90 11.69 -16.94 8.65
C ILE A 90 11.08 -15.64 8.13
N ILE A 91 11.80 -14.95 7.25
CA ILE A 91 11.31 -13.79 6.52
C ILE A 91 10.22 -14.27 5.54
N GLU A 92 9.01 -13.73 5.70
CA GLU A 92 7.89 -14.03 4.81
C GLU A 92 8.07 -13.29 3.48
N TYR A 93 8.60 -13.96 2.46
CA TYR A 93 8.90 -13.36 1.17
C TYR A 93 7.68 -12.70 0.51
N ASN A 94 6.50 -13.34 0.61
CA ASN A 94 5.25 -12.80 0.06
C ASN A 94 4.90 -11.43 0.66
N TYR A 95 5.12 -11.25 1.97
CA TYR A 95 4.93 -9.97 2.65
C TYR A 95 5.90 -8.91 2.12
N THR A 96 7.20 -9.21 2.12
CA THR A 96 8.23 -8.23 1.70
C THR A 96 8.04 -7.81 0.25
N ILE A 97 7.80 -8.77 -0.65
CA ILE A 97 7.52 -8.51 -2.07
C ILE A 97 6.24 -7.67 -2.21
N GLY A 98 5.17 -8.04 -1.51
CA GLY A 98 3.91 -7.30 -1.50
C GLY A 98 4.10 -5.84 -1.09
N MET A 99 4.75 -5.59 0.03
CA MET A 99 5.01 -4.23 0.54
C MET A 99 5.79 -3.37 -0.47
N ILE A 100 6.81 -3.94 -1.13
CA ILE A 100 7.59 -3.24 -2.17
C ILE A 100 6.73 -2.93 -3.39
N ILE A 101 5.97 -3.89 -3.91
CA ILE A 101 5.04 -3.68 -5.05
C ILE A 101 4.02 -2.60 -4.69
N GLY A 102 3.48 -2.65 -3.48
CA GLY A 102 2.55 -1.66 -2.97
C GLY A 102 3.16 -0.24 -2.97
N LEU A 103 4.40 -0.08 -2.50
CA LEU A 103 5.11 1.20 -2.56
C LEU A 103 5.29 1.72 -3.99
N ILE A 104 5.60 0.83 -4.94
CA ILE A 104 5.70 1.18 -6.37
C ILE A 104 4.33 1.70 -6.88
N LEU A 105 3.23 1.04 -6.52
CA LEU A 105 1.88 1.47 -6.90
C LEU A 105 1.51 2.82 -6.27
N VAL A 106 1.93 3.09 -5.03
CA VAL A 106 1.75 4.40 -4.40
C VAL A 106 2.46 5.50 -5.20
N TYR A 107 3.66 5.25 -5.70
CA TYR A 107 4.37 6.20 -6.56
C TYR A 107 3.56 6.54 -7.82
N PHE A 108 2.97 5.53 -8.47
CA PHE A 108 2.08 5.75 -9.63
C PHE A 108 0.84 6.55 -9.27
N ILE A 109 0.21 6.28 -8.12
CA ILE A 109 -0.97 7.04 -7.66
C ILE A 109 -0.63 8.52 -7.46
N ASP A 110 0.50 8.81 -6.80
CA ASP A 110 0.96 10.19 -6.59
C ASP A 110 1.24 10.90 -7.92
N MET A 111 1.91 10.22 -8.86
CA MET A 111 2.17 10.73 -10.20
C MET A 111 0.88 11.05 -10.98
N ILE A 112 -0.09 10.13 -10.97
CA ILE A 112 -1.40 10.30 -11.61
C ILE A 112 -2.12 11.51 -11.02
N LYS A 113 -2.15 11.62 -9.69
CA LYS A 113 -2.79 12.72 -8.97
C LYS A 113 -2.15 14.07 -9.31
N ASN A 114 -0.81 14.13 -9.33
CA ASN A 114 -0.08 15.36 -9.68
C ASN A 114 -0.30 15.78 -11.14
N LYS A 115 -0.35 14.82 -12.08
CA LYS A 115 -0.45 15.11 -13.52
C LYS A 115 -1.87 15.38 -14.01
N ILE A 116 -2.86 14.74 -13.41
CA ILE A 116 -4.26 14.76 -13.87
C ILE A 116 -5.13 15.65 -13.01
N ILE A 117 -4.99 15.59 -11.68
CA ILE A 117 -5.93 16.21 -10.73
C ILE A 117 -5.43 17.58 -10.28
N ASP A 118 -4.14 17.69 -9.95
CA ASP A 118 -3.53 18.94 -9.48
C ASP A 118 -2.98 19.82 -10.62
N LYS A 119 -3.29 19.49 -11.88
CA LYS A 119 -2.83 20.23 -13.06
C LYS A 119 -3.10 21.74 -12.88
N PRO A 120 -2.12 22.63 -13.13
CA PRO A 120 -2.40 24.06 -13.16
C PRO A 120 -3.46 24.29 -14.22
N GLN A 121 -4.54 25.01 -13.88
CA GLN A 121 -5.38 25.60 -14.91
C GLN A 121 -4.44 26.46 -15.76
N LEU A 122 -4.30 26.10 -17.04
CA LEU A 122 -3.75 27.01 -18.04
C LEU A 122 -4.59 28.28 -17.92
N THR A 123 -4.02 29.32 -17.31
CA THR A 123 -4.56 30.66 -17.39
C THR A 123 -4.51 31.03 -18.86
N ASN A 124 -5.68 30.94 -19.51
CA ASN A 124 -5.90 31.52 -20.82
C ASN A 124 -5.59 33.01 -20.71
N ASN A 125 -4.46 33.43 -21.28
CA ASN A 125 -4.23 34.81 -21.69
C ASN A 125 -4.63 34.93 -23.16
#